data_AF-A0A962KDM7-F1
#
_entry.id   AF-A0A962KDM7-F1
#
_cell.length_a   1.000
_cell.length_b   1.000
_cell.length_c   1.000
_cell.angle_alpha   90.00
_cell.angle_beta   90.00
_cell.angle_gamma   90.00
#
_symmetry.space_group_name_H-M   'P 1'
#
loop_
_entity.id
_entity.type
_entity.pdbx_description
1 polymer ?
#
loop_
_entity_poly.entity_id
_entity_poly.type
_entity_poly.pdbx_seq_one_letter_code
_entity_poly.pdbx_strand_id
1 'polypeptide(L)'
;MRKPLMAAAIAAASCVATSASAAPYSAIYVFGDSLFDTGQFGGQRFTNRVGPDFRNSQFGPVSPDLVAQGLGLERATPSRDG
;
A
#
# COMPACT_ATOMS: atom_id res chain seq x y z
N MET A 1 -31.13 -32.33 16.05
CA MET A 1 -30.69 -31.65 14.81
C MET A 1 -30.22 -30.19 14.99
N ARG A 2 -30.32 -29.56 16.18
CA ARG A 2 -29.95 -28.13 16.38
C ARG A 2 -28.45 -27.86 16.56
N LYS A 3 -27.70 -28.82 17.09
CA LYS A 3 -26.25 -28.74 17.35
C LYS A 3 -25.38 -28.54 16.09
N PRO A 4 -25.57 -29.27 14.98
CA PRO A 4 -24.75 -29.06 13.77
C PRO A 4 -25.05 -27.71 13.10
N LEU A 5 -26.28 -27.21 13.21
CA LEU A 5 -26.68 -25.90 12.71
C LEU A 5 -26.00 -24.75 13.47
N MET A 6 -25.90 -24.85 14.80
CA MET A 6 -25.13 -23.88 15.59
C MET A 6 -23.63 -23.92 15.29
N ALA A 7 -23.05 -25.11 15.14
CA ALA A 7 -21.63 -25.24 14.80
C ALA A 7 -21.32 -24.63 13.42
N ALA A 8 -22.18 -24.86 12.42
CA ALA A 8 -22.06 -24.26 11.09
C ALA A 8 -22.21 -22.73 11.14
N ALA A 9 -23.13 -22.20 11.96
CA ALA A 9 -23.32 -20.76 12.11
C ALA A 9 -22.12 -20.07 12.78
N ILE A 10 -21.52 -20.70 13.79
CA ILE A 10 -20.31 -20.18 14.46
C ILE A 10 -19.12 -20.21 13.51
N ALA A 11 -18.93 -21.31 12.75
CA ALA A 11 -17.88 -21.42 11.75
C ALA A 11 -18.03 -20.35 10.65
N ALA A 12 -19.26 -20.14 10.15
CA ALA A 12 -19.55 -19.08 9.18
C ALA A 12 -19.27 -17.68 9.75
N ALA A 13 -19.64 -17.41 11.00
CA ALA A 13 -19.38 -16.13 11.65
C ALA A 13 -17.88 -15.86 11.87
N SER A 14 -17.09 -16.90 12.19
CA SER A 14 -15.63 -16.77 12.31
C SER A 14 -14.92 -16.46 10.98
N CYS A 15 -15.52 -16.80 9.84
CA CYS A 15 -15.01 -16.42 8.53
C CYS A 15 -15.29 -14.96 8.16
N VAL A 16 -16.20 -14.28 8.87
CA VAL A 16 -16.61 -12.88 8.64
C VAL A 16 -16.00 -11.95 9.70
N ALA A 17 -15.01 -12.40 10.46
CA ALA A 17 -14.18 -11.53 11.29
C ALA A 17 -13.24 -10.68 10.40
N THR A 18 -13.82 -9.90 9.49
CA THR A 18 -13.14 -8.79 8.86
C THR A 18 -12.82 -7.82 10.00
N SER A 19 -11.54 -7.63 10.29
CA SER A 19 -11.11 -6.52 11.13
C SER A 19 -11.73 -5.27 10.53
N ALA A 20 -12.71 -4.68 11.22
CA ALA A 20 -13.30 -3.41 10.82
C ALA A 20 -12.22 -2.34 10.99
N SER A 21 -11.32 -2.27 10.01
CA SER A 21 -10.36 -1.19 9.88
C SER A 21 -11.14 -0.04 9.28
N ALA A 22 -11.44 0.98 10.10
CA ALA A 22 -11.88 2.25 9.56
C ALA A 22 -10.76 2.72 8.64
N ALA A 23 -10.95 2.68 7.32
CA ALA A 23 -10.02 3.26 6.36
C ALA A 23 -10.05 4.78 6.58
N PRO A 24 -9.14 5.36 7.40
CA PRO A 24 -9.32 6.71 7.89
C PRO A 24 -9.01 7.75 6.81
N TYR A 25 -8.38 7.29 5.72
CA TYR A 25 -8.01 8.06 4.56
C TYR A 25 -8.43 7.27 3.32
N SER A 26 -8.81 7.98 2.26
CA SER A 26 -9.14 7.39 0.95
C SER A 26 -8.02 7.54 -0.07
N ALA A 27 -7.08 8.46 0.16
CA ALA A 27 -5.98 8.78 -0.73
C ALA A 27 -4.83 9.45 0.03
N ILE A 28 -3.66 9.54 -0.61
CA ILE A 28 -2.48 10.25 -0.12
C ILE A 28 -1.96 11.19 -1.22
N TYR A 29 -1.73 12.45 -0.85
CA TYR A 29 -1.11 13.46 -1.71
C TYR A 29 0.16 13.94 -1.03
N VAL A 30 1.25 14.00 -1.79
CA VAL A 30 2.59 14.16 -1.23
C VAL A 30 3.25 15.38 -1.88
N PHE A 31 3.73 16.29 -1.03
CA PHE A 31 4.49 17.47 -1.43
C PHE A 31 5.83 17.45 -0.73
N GLY A 32 6.87 17.95 -1.39
CA GLY A 32 8.20 18.07 -0.79
C GLY A 32 9.30 17.98 -1.81
N ASP A 33 10.39 17.33 -1.42
CA ASP A 33 11.64 17.23 -2.16
C ASP A 33 11.97 15.77 -2.53
N SER A 34 13.23 15.52 -2.84
CA SER A 34 13.76 14.21 -3.25
C SER A 34 13.45 13.07 -2.27
N LEU A 35 13.31 13.35 -0.96
CA LEU A 35 12.99 12.32 0.04
C LEU A 35 11.58 11.74 -0.16
N PHE A 36 10.68 12.52 -0.76
CA PHE A 36 9.29 12.15 -0.97
C PHE A 36 8.92 11.97 -2.46
N ASP A 37 9.88 12.16 -3.37
CA ASP A 37 9.65 12.06 -4.80
C ASP A 37 9.35 10.62 -5.23
N THR A 38 8.11 10.41 -5.69
CA THR A 38 7.59 9.13 -6.12
C THR A 38 7.93 8.79 -7.58
N GLY A 39 8.64 9.63 -8.33
CA GLY A 39 8.98 9.35 -9.73
C GLY A 39 8.76 10.51 -10.69
N GLN A 40 8.73 11.76 -10.23
CA GLN A 40 8.40 12.95 -11.03
C GLN A 40 9.24 13.12 -12.29
N PHE A 41 10.45 12.59 -12.28
CA PHE A 41 11.41 12.70 -13.36
C PHE A 41 11.61 11.36 -14.05
N GLY A 42 10.57 10.87 -14.74
CA GLY A 42 10.63 9.63 -15.53
C GLY A 42 10.78 8.37 -14.68
N GLY A 43 10.11 8.33 -13.53
CA GLY A 43 10.16 7.21 -12.59
C GLY A 43 11.42 7.18 -11.71
N GLN A 44 12.28 8.19 -11.78
CA GLN A 44 13.43 8.33 -10.89
C GLN A 44 13.00 8.61 -9.46
N ARG A 45 13.56 7.87 -8.51
CA ARG A 45 13.40 8.13 -7.06
C ARG A 45 14.77 8.21 -6.43
N PHE A 46 14.92 9.05 -5.40
CA PHE A 46 16.21 9.34 -4.79
C PHE A 46 16.56 8.31 -3.70
N THR A 47 16.56 7.04 -4.11
CA THR A 47 16.92 5.87 -3.31
C THR A 47 17.71 4.89 -4.18
N ASN A 48 18.23 3.80 -3.61
CA ASN A 48 18.88 2.77 -4.40
C ASN A 48 17.90 2.07 -5.36
N ARG A 49 18.42 1.52 -6.45
CA ARG A 49 17.66 0.57 -7.28
C ARG A 49 17.41 -0.73 -6.51
N VAL A 50 16.41 -1.51 -6.90
CA VAL A 50 16.21 -2.85 -6.33
C VAL A 50 17.11 -3.86 -7.03
N GLY A 51 17.46 -4.98 -6.38
CA GLY A 51 18.37 -5.96 -6.96
C GLY A 51 17.84 -6.64 -8.24
N PRO A 52 18.67 -7.48 -8.90
CA PRO A 52 19.94 -7.99 -8.37
C PRO A 52 21.19 -7.16 -8.73
N ASP A 53 21.20 -6.41 -9.83
CA ASP A 53 22.42 -5.73 -10.32
C ASP A 53 22.56 -4.27 -9.86
N PHE A 54 21.49 -3.69 -9.32
CA PHE A 54 21.40 -2.31 -8.84
C PHE A 54 21.78 -1.24 -9.90
N ARG A 55 21.80 -1.61 -11.19
CA ARG A 55 22.24 -0.75 -12.29
C ARG A 55 21.10 -0.36 -13.22
N ASN A 56 20.32 -1.34 -13.69
CA ASN A 56 19.29 -1.14 -14.72
C ASN A 56 17.87 -1.44 -14.21
N SER A 57 17.73 -1.80 -12.94
CA SER A 57 16.46 -2.11 -12.28
C SER A 57 15.73 -0.86 -11.78
N GLN A 58 14.44 -0.97 -11.48
CA GLN A 58 13.65 0.12 -10.91
C GLN A 58 14.23 0.66 -9.59
N PHE A 59 13.98 1.94 -9.31
CA PHE A 59 14.28 2.52 -8.01
C PHE A 59 13.41 1.89 -6.92
N GLY A 60 13.95 1.76 -5.71
CA GLY A 60 13.22 1.28 -4.54
C GLY A 60 12.08 2.22 -4.11
N PRO A 61 11.28 1.80 -3.12
CA PRO A 61 10.25 2.66 -2.54
C PRO A 61 10.87 3.80 -1.72
N VAL A 62 10.24 4.97 -1.75
CA VAL A 62 10.50 6.09 -0.83
C VAL A 62 9.49 6.07 0.32
N SER A 63 9.70 6.86 1.38
CA SER A 63 8.87 6.77 2.60
C SER A 63 7.35 6.92 2.35
N PRO A 64 6.85 7.78 1.43
CA PRO A 64 5.41 7.84 1.17
C PRO A 64 4.84 6.56 0.56
N ASP A 65 5.63 5.80 -0.19
CA ASP A 65 5.21 4.51 -0.76
C ASP A 65 4.94 3.49 0.35
N LEU A 66 5.82 3.46 1.36
CA LEU A 66 5.70 2.58 2.52
C LEU A 66 4.54 3.00 3.43
N VAL A 67 4.30 4.31 3.58
CA VAL A 67 3.14 4.83 4.31
C VAL A 67 1.84 4.45 3.60
N ALA A 68 1.76 4.65 2.28
CA ALA A 68 0.58 4.26 1.49
C ALA A 68 0.32 2.75 1.63
N GLN A 69 1.36 1.93 1.50
CA GLN A 69 1.26 0.49 1.69
C GLN A 69 0.76 0.12 3.10
N GLY A 70 1.32 0.73 4.14
CA GLY A 70 0.93 0.48 5.54
C GLY A 70 -0.51 0.88 5.84
N LEU A 71 -1.04 1.88 5.12
CA LEU A 71 -2.43 2.34 5.23
C LEU A 71 -3.39 1.65 4.26
N GLY A 72 -2.90 0.75 3.38
CA GLY A 72 -3.72 0.13 2.34
C GLY A 72 -4.24 1.12 1.29
N LEU A 73 -3.51 2.22 1.05
CA LEU A 73 -3.84 3.24 0.08
C LEU A 73 -3.13 3.00 -1.26
N GLU A 74 -3.70 3.55 -2.32
CA GLU A 74 -2.96 3.72 -3.57
C GLU A 74 -1.78 4.66 -3.36
N ARG A 75 -0.67 4.35 -4.04
CA ARG A 75 0.55 5.16 -4.02
C ARG A 75 0.29 6.54 -4.63
N ALA A 76 0.86 7.58 -4.03
CA ALA A 76 0.83 8.91 -4.63
C ALA A 76 1.44 8.91 -6.04
N THR A 77 0.65 9.32 -7.03
CA THR A 77 1.11 9.49 -8.41
C THR A 77 2.05 10.69 -8.51
N PRO A 78 3.05 10.65 -9.40
CA PRO A 78 3.84 11.83 -9.71
C PRO A 78 2.93 12.95 -10.24
N SER A 79 3.00 14.15 -9.67
CA SER A 79 2.11 15.26 -10.04
C SER A 79 2.31 15.75 -11.48
N ARG A 80 3.41 15.38 -12.14
CA ARG A 80 3.70 15.73 -13.53
C ARG A 80 2.97 14.82 -14.54
N ASP A 81 2.47 13.68 -14.06
CA ASP A 81 1.75 12.69 -14.88
C ASP A 81 0.22 12.79 -14.70
N GLY A 82 -0.27 13.77 -13.92
CA GLY A 82 -1.68 14.04 -13.64
C GLY A 82 -2.29 15.15 -14.48
#